data_AF-A0A060R5V0-F1
#
_entry.id   AF-A0A060R5V0-F1
#
_cell.length_a   1.000
_cell.length_b   1.000
_cell.length_c   1.000
_cell.angle_alpha   90.00
_cell.angle_beta   90.00
_cell.angle_gamma   90.00
#
_symmetry.space_group_name_H-M   'P 1'
#
loop_
_entity.id
_entity.type
_entity.pdbx_description
1 polymer ?
#
loop_
_entity_poly.entity_id
_entity_poly.type
_entity_poly.pdbx_seq_one_letter_code
_entity_poly.pdbx_strand_id
1 'polypeptide(L)'
;MSKILNDIPPTEGIKYAGSKLKILPEILAIINGLEIKKVLDGFSGTTRVSQAFARLGYDTTSNDVAVWSKTFATAYLLNREEPEYYSELIGYLNNVKGFHGWLSENYGGCAREDCKRPFQLKNCRKADAIRMEIENLKLDEVTRAVAMTSLVLALDSVDSTLGHYAAYLSEWSPRSYKDLVLKIPKLFVSEGDNCVLQNDIFDVIDRDCYDLAYFDPPYGSNNEKMPPSRVRYNSYYHIWKSLILNDNPPLFGKANRREDSRDDVAGSVFEEYRRDDQGAFIAIKSIGKLLSETKARYILLSYSSGGRATKEELYDIINQTGKLVRAVEIDYRRNAMSTMRWTNEWINSDGKYCEYLFLLEKI
;
A
#
# COMPACT_ATOMS: atom_id res chain seq x y z
N MET A 1 16.02 25.89 -5.02
CA MET A 1 15.14 26.57 -4.03
C MET A 1 14.08 25.59 -3.56
N SER A 2 13.93 25.43 -2.25
CA SER A 2 13.20 24.36 -1.56
C SER A 2 11.68 24.43 -1.76
N LYS A 3 11.17 23.76 -2.79
CA LYS A 3 9.73 23.66 -3.07
C LYS A 3 8.99 22.66 -2.16
N ILE A 4 9.72 21.78 -1.46
CA ILE A 4 9.17 20.58 -0.80
C ILE A 4 8.69 20.82 0.64
N LEU A 5 9.22 21.82 1.34
CA LEU A 5 9.06 21.93 2.80
C LEU A 5 7.77 22.62 3.29
N ASN A 6 7.05 23.35 2.42
CA ASN A 6 5.93 24.19 2.88
C ASN A 6 4.53 23.64 2.57
N ASP A 7 4.39 22.61 1.72
CA ASP A 7 3.07 21.99 1.48
C ASP A 7 3.22 20.51 1.08
N ILE A 8 2.88 19.61 2.00
CA ILE A 8 2.88 18.17 1.73
C ILE A 8 1.65 17.89 0.88
N PRO A 9 1.80 17.39 -0.35
CA PRO A 9 0.66 17.21 -1.23
C PRO A 9 -0.39 16.29 -0.59
N PRO A 10 -1.68 16.63 -0.67
CA PRO A 10 -2.73 15.77 -0.13
C PRO A 10 -2.77 14.46 -0.92
N THR A 11 -2.88 13.35 -0.21
CA THR A 11 -3.01 12.01 -0.80
C THR A 11 -4.28 11.34 -0.33
N GLU A 12 -4.72 10.30 -1.02
CA GLU A 12 -5.87 9.48 -0.68
C GLU A 12 -5.55 7.98 -0.74
N GLY A 13 -6.33 7.17 -0.04
CA GLY A 13 -6.13 5.73 0.05
C GLY A 13 -6.94 5.14 1.20
N ILE A 14 -7.29 3.87 1.06
CA ILE A 14 -8.02 3.07 2.06
C ILE A 14 -7.23 2.89 3.36
N LYS A 15 -7.89 2.37 4.40
CA LYS A 15 -7.18 1.86 5.58
C LYS A 15 -6.18 0.78 5.18
N TYR A 16 -4.96 0.95 5.67
CA TYR A 16 -3.83 0.12 5.29
C TYR A 16 -2.80 0.05 6.41
N ALA A 17 -2.56 -1.15 6.93
CA ALA A 17 -1.46 -1.47 7.82
C ALA A 17 -0.12 -1.10 7.17
N GLY A 18 0.67 -0.26 7.84
CA GLY A 18 1.92 0.26 7.30
C GLY A 18 1.76 1.47 6.37
N SER A 19 0.56 2.06 6.27
CA SER A 19 0.37 3.29 5.48
C SER A 19 1.34 4.40 5.89
N LYS A 20 2.05 4.93 4.89
CA LYS A 20 3.07 5.96 5.06
C LYS A 20 2.54 7.38 5.17
N LEU A 21 1.20 7.57 5.21
CA LEU A 21 0.55 8.88 5.30
C LEU A 21 1.16 9.77 6.39
N LYS A 22 1.41 9.22 7.59
CA LYS A 22 1.94 10.00 8.71
C LYS A 22 3.42 10.38 8.57
N ILE A 23 4.18 9.63 7.78
CA ILE A 23 5.62 9.85 7.61
C ILE A 23 6.00 10.41 6.22
N LEU A 24 5.00 10.74 5.40
CA LEU A 24 5.20 11.48 4.15
C LEU A 24 6.04 12.76 4.34
N PRO A 25 5.83 13.61 5.37
CA PRO A 25 6.70 14.75 5.62
C PRO A 25 8.19 14.38 5.66
N GLU A 26 8.52 13.30 6.36
CA GLU A 26 9.87 12.84 6.62
C GLU A 26 10.50 12.20 5.38
N ILE A 27 9.71 11.44 4.61
CA ILE A 27 10.11 10.89 3.30
C ILE A 27 10.47 12.03 2.34
N LEU A 28 9.67 13.10 2.30
CA LEU A 28 9.92 14.24 1.44
C LEU A 28 11.08 15.11 1.95
N ALA A 29 11.23 15.25 3.26
CA ALA A 29 12.32 16.00 3.88
C ALA A 29 13.69 15.32 3.68
N ILE A 30 13.77 13.98 3.80
CA ILE A 30 15.06 13.26 3.66
C ILE A 30 15.63 13.34 2.25
N ILE A 31 14.76 13.38 1.22
CA ILE A 31 15.18 13.51 -0.19
C ILE A 31 15.33 14.98 -0.63
N ASN A 32 14.94 15.94 0.20
CA ASN A 32 15.04 17.35 -0.15
C ASN A 32 16.50 17.77 -0.39
N GLY A 33 16.72 18.48 -1.48
CA GLY A 33 18.05 18.92 -1.93
C GLY A 33 18.80 17.92 -2.79
N LEU A 34 18.25 16.73 -3.05
CA LEU A 34 18.78 15.83 -4.08
C LEU A 34 18.36 16.32 -5.48
N GLU A 35 19.25 16.17 -6.45
CA GLU A 35 18.95 16.40 -7.87
C GLU A 35 18.38 15.12 -8.46
N ILE A 36 17.05 14.96 -8.36
CA ILE A 36 16.32 13.77 -8.81
C ILE A 36 15.09 14.18 -9.62
N LYS A 37 14.73 13.39 -10.64
CA LYS A 37 13.53 13.60 -11.46
C LYS A 37 12.75 12.30 -11.66
N LYS A 38 13.43 11.20 -11.98
CA LYS A 38 12.83 9.89 -12.21
C LYS A 38 12.87 9.04 -10.95
N VAL A 39 11.71 8.65 -10.44
CA VAL A 39 11.59 7.98 -9.14
C VAL A 39 10.81 6.66 -9.25
N LEU A 40 11.25 5.66 -8.49
CA LEU A 40 10.55 4.38 -8.33
C LEU A 40 9.94 4.32 -6.92
N ASP A 41 8.64 4.04 -6.81
CA ASP A 41 8.00 3.53 -5.60
C ASP A 41 7.78 2.02 -5.79
N GLY A 42 8.68 1.21 -5.23
CA GLY A 42 8.75 -0.23 -5.52
C GLY A 42 7.66 -1.08 -4.86
N PHE A 43 7.08 -0.56 -3.77
CA PHE A 43 6.06 -1.23 -2.95
C PHE A 43 4.96 -0.23 -2.59
N SER A 44 4.30 0.27 -3.63
CA SER A 44 3.43 1.44 -3.53
C SER A 44 2.22 1.26 -2.61
N GLY A 45 1.74 0.03 -2.38
CA GLY A 45 0.62 -0.26 -1.50
C GLY A 45 -0.61 0.59 -1.85
N THR A 46 -1.04 1.49 -0.96
CA THR A 46 -2.17 2.40 -1.24
C THR A 46 -1.80 3.62 -2.09
N THR A 47 -0.59 3.66 -2.64
CA THR A 47 -0.05 4.69 -3.54
C THR A 47 0.16 6.06 -2.88
N ARG A 48 0.24 6.12 -1.55
CA ARG A 48 0.43 7.38 -0.81
C ARG A 48 1.73 8.09 -1.21
N VAL A 49 2.84 7.36 -1.28
CA VAL A 49 4.14 7.93 -1.64
C VAL A 49 4.19 8.23 -3.14
N SER A 50 3.77 7.29 -3.99
CA SER A 50 3.57 7.50 -5.43
C SER A 50 2.75 8.76 -5.78
N GLN A 51 1.61 8.98 -5.12
CA GLN A 51 0.78 10.18 -5.33
C GLN A 51 1.54 11.45 -4.93
N ALA A 52 2.25 11.43 -3.81
CA ALA A 52 3.02 12.58 -3.37
C ALA A 52 4.13 12.93 -4.37
N PHE A 53 4.85 11.93 -4.87
CA PHE A 53 5.88 12.16 -5.89
C PHE A 53 5.30 12.70 -7.20
N ALA A 54 4.23 12.09 -7.72
CA ALA A 54 3.60 12.54 -8.95
C ALA A 54 3.01 13.96 -8.84
N ARG A 55 2.47 14.35 -7.67
CA ARG A 55 1.98 15.72 -7.40
C ARG A 55 3.10 16.75 -7.30
N LEU A 56 4.30 16.33 -6.89
CA LEU A 56 5.49 17.18 -6.86
C LEU A 56 6.18 17.29 -8.23
N GLY A 57 5.65 16.61 -9.24
CA GLY A 57 6.14 16.67 -10.61
C GLY A 57 7.31 15.73 -10.92
N TYR A 58 7.56 14.70 -10.10
CA TYR A 58 8.51 13.64 -10.44
C TYR A 58 7.93 12.70 -11.49
N ASP A 59 8.79 12.13 -12.33
CA ASP A 59 8.43 11.06 -13.27
C ASP A 59 8.37 9.76 -12.47
N THR A 60 7.16 9.43 -12.01
CA THR A 60 6.95 8.43 -10.95
C THR A 60 6.57 7.08 -11.54
N THR A 61 7.40 6.08 -11.34
CA THR A 61 7.05 4.67 -11.55
C THR A 61 6.49 4.09 -10.25
N SER A 62 5.20 3.76 -10.23
CA SER A 62 4.55 3.05 -9.12
C SER A 62 4.49 1.56 -9.40
N ASN A 63 5.01 0.73 -8.50
CA ASN A 63 4.93 -0.73 -8.59
C ASN A 63 4.34 -1.35 -7.32
N ASP A 64 3.59 -2.42 -7.49
CA ASP A 64 3.24 -3.36 -6.42
C ASP A 64 2.79 -4.69 -7.06
N VAL A 65 2.88 -5.79 -6.32
CA VAL A 65 2.33 -7.08 -6.80
C VAL A 65 0.81 -7.09 -6.81
N ALA A 66 0.18 -6.25 -5.97
CA ALA A 66 -1.26 -6.20 -5.79
C ALA A 66 -1.99 -5.48 -6.93
N VAL A 67 -2.95 -6.15 -7.55
CA VAL A 67 -3.80 -5.58 -8.63
C VAL A 67 -4.60 -4.35 -8.17
N TRP A 68 -4.98 -4.30 -6.89
CA TRP A 68 -5.69 -3.15 -6.35
C TRP A 68 -4.77 -1.94 -6.19
N SER A 69 -3.48 -2.14 -5.91
CA SER A 69 -2.49 -1.07 -5.91
C SER A 69 -2.29 -0.51 -7.33
N LYS A 70 -2.10 -1.40 -8.33
CA LYS A 70 -2.07 -1.00 -9.76
C LYS A 70 -3.29 -0.15 -10.12
N THR A 71 -4.48 -0.58 -9.72
CA THR A 71 -5.73 0.15 -10.01
C THR A 71 -5.71 1.56 -9.42
N PHE A 72 -5.28 1.72 -8.17
CA PHE A 72 -5.16 3.04 -7.54
C PHE A 72 -4.11 3.89 -8.25
N ALA A 73 -2.95 3.31 -8.56
CA ALA A 73 -1.87 4.01 -9.23
C ALA A 73 -2.31 4.49 -10.62
N THR A 74 -2.99 3.65 -11.40
CA THR A 74 -3.59 4.04 -12.69
C THR A 74 -4.57 5.19 -12.50
N ALA A 75 -5.47 5.13 -11.52
CA ALA A 75 -6.45 6.18 -11.28
C ALA A 75 -5.82 7.51 -10.87
N TYR A 76 -4.79 7.51 -10.01
CA TYR A 76 -4.22 8.74 -9.49
C TYR A 76 -3.08 9.31 -10.34
N LEU A 77 -2.21 8.47 -10.90
CA LEU A 77 -0.98 8.91 -11.57
C LEU A 77 -1.15 9.10 -13.09
N LEU A 78 -2.03 8.30 -13.71
CA LEU A 78 -2.22 8.32 -15.17
C LEU A 78 -3.45 9.13 -15.61
N ASN A 79 -4.27 9.57 -14.66
CA ASN A 79 -5.39 10.46 -14.94
C ASN A 79 -4.93 11.81 -15.52
N ARG A 80 -5.60 12.22 -16.60
CA ARG A 80 -5.38 13.51 -17.27
C ARG A 80 -6.60 14.43 -17.25
N GLU A 81 -7.69 14.01 -16.61
CA GLU A 81 -8.93 14.76 -16.52
C GLU A 81 -9.10 15.39 -15.14
N GLU A 82 -9.75 16.55 -15.06
CA GLU A 82 -10.13 17.15 -13.78
C GLU A 82 -11.25 16.34 -13.10
N PRO A 83 -11.37 16.38 -11.75
CA PRO A 83 -12.37 15.60 -11.01
C PRO A 83 -13.80 15.70 -11.56
N GLU A 84 -14.21 16.90 -12.00
CA GLU A 84 -15.56 17.19 -12.50
C GLU A 84 -15.95 16.33 -13.71
N TYR A 85 -14.97 15.91 -14.53
CA TYR A 85 -15.19 15.03 -15.69
C TYR A 85 -15.92 13.74 -15.31
N TYR A 86 -15.65 13.20 -14.12
CA TYR A 86 -16.22 11.94 -13.66
C TYR A 86 -17.58 12.10 -12.94
N SER A 87 -18.12 13.32 -12.84
CA SER A 87 -19.34 13.59 -12.07
C SER A 87 -20.55 12.83 -12.57
N GLU A 88 -20.76 12.78 -13.88
CA GLU A 88 -21.88 12.07 -14.49
C GLU A 88 -21.76 10.55 -14.26
N LEU A 89 -20.57 9.99 -14.49
CA LEU A 89 -20.30 8.57 -14.26
C LEU A 89 -20.54 8.16 -12.80
N ILE A 90 -19.97 8.91 -11.85
CA ILE A 90 -20.12 8.61 -10.42
C ILE A 90 -21.57 8.81 -9.97
N GLY A 91 -22.26 9.84 -10.48
CA GLY A 91 -23.69 10.05 -10.27
C GLY A 91 -24.53 8.89 -10.79
N TYR A 92 -24.25 8.41 -12.00
CA TYR A 92 -24.91 7.27 -12.60
C TYR A 92 -24.72 5.98 -11.78
N LEU A 93 -23.48 5.63 -11.42
CA LEU A 93 -23.17 4.44 -10.62
C LEU A 93 -23.84 4.50 -9.23
N ASN A 94 -23.90 5.68 -8.60
CA ASN A 94 -24.63 5.88 -7.35
C ASN A 94 -26.14 5.65 -7.47
N ASN A 95 -26.72 5.67 -8.67
CA ASN A 95 -28.15 5.40 -8.90
C ASN A 95 -28.47 3.96 -9.31
N VAL A 96 -27.46 3.12 -9.59
CA VAL A 96 -27.67 1.71 -9.97
C VAL A 96 -28.42 0.93 -8.87
N LYS A 97 -29.46 0.19 -9.23
CA LYS A 97 -30.22 -0.61 -8.26
C LYS A 97 -29.41 -1.83 -7.81
N GLY A 98 -29.23 -1.97 -6.49
CA GLY A 98 -28.50 -3.10 -5.91
C GLY A 98 -29.15 -4.46 -6.21
N PHE A 99 -28.32 -5.51 -6.35
CA PHE A 99 -28.77 -6.89 -6.48
C PHE A 99 -27.89 -7.82 -5.62
N HIS A 100 -28.37 -9.02 -5.33
CA HIS A 100 -27.60 -10.00 -4.55
C HIS A 100 -26.60 -10.74 -5.45
N GLY A 101 -25.33 -10.37 -5.39
CA GLY A 101 -24.24 -11.00 -6.13
C GLY A 101 -23.24 -11.72 -5.25
N TRP A 102 -22.03 -11.94 -5.78
CA TRP A 102 -20.99 -12.72 -5.12
C TRP A 102 -20.46 -12.04 -3.84
N LEU A 103 -20.33 -10.71 -3.82
CA LEU A 103 -19.90 -9.99 -2.62
C LEU A 103 -20.98 -10.06 -1.54
N SER A 104 -22.26 -9.97 -1.92
CA SER A 104 -23.40 -10.14 -1.02
C SER A 104 -23.42 -11.51 -0.37
N GLU A 105 -23.21 -12.56 -1.16
CA GLU A 105 -23.18 -13.94 -0.68
C GLU A 105 -22.05 -14.21 0.30
N ASN A 106 -20.83 -13.76 -0.03
CA ASN A 106 -19.63 -14.17 0.69
C ASN A 106 -19.22 -13.23 1.82
N TYR A 107 -19.59 -11.94 1.73
CA TYR A 107 -19.14 -10.89 2.64
C TYR A 107 -20.24 -9.98 3.16
N GLY A 108 -21.49 -10.14 2.70
CA GLY A 108 -22.66 -9.46 3.25
C GLY A 108 -23.16 -10.15 4.52
N GLY A 109 -23.56 -9.35 5.51
CA GLY A 109 -24.25 -9.83 6.72
C GLY A 109 -25.36 -8.91 7.18
N CYS A 110 -26.27 -9.46 7.99
CA CYS A 110 -27.33 -8.71 8.65
C CYS A 110 -27.09 -8.66 10.17
N ALA A 111 -27.59 -7.61 10.84
CA ALA A 111 -27.45 -7.47 12.30
C ALA A 111 -28.14 -8.58 13.11
N ARG A 112 -29.03 -9.38 12.48
CA ARG A 112 -29.75 -10.50 13.11
C ARG A 112 -29.13 -11.87 12.83
N GLU A 113 -28.03 -11.91 12.07
CA GLU A 113 -27.34 -13.15 11.73
C GLU A 113 -26.09 -13.30 12.59
N ASP A 114 -25.86 -14.50 13.14
CA ASP A 114 -24.65 -14.86 13.89
C ASP A 114 -23.42 -15.07 12.97
N CYS A 115 -23.31 -14.29 11.90
CA CYS A 115 -22.24 -14.40 10.92
C CYS A 115 -21.32 -13.16 10.99
N LYS A 116 -20.04 -13.38 11.33
CA LYS A 116 -19.03 -12.30 11.27
C LYS A 116 -18.82 -11.91 9.81
N ARG A 117 -19.11 -10.66 9.46
CA ARG A 117 -19.04 -10.15 8.10
C ARG A 117 -18.43 -8.75 8.06
N PRO A 118 -17.66 -8.42 7.02
CA PRO A 118 -17.02 -7.11 6.91
C PRO A 118 -17.96 -6.00 6.46
N PHE A 119 -19.09 -6.32 5.83
CA PHE A 119 -20.00 -5.32 5.28
C PHE A 119 -21.47 -5.70 5.52
N GLN A 120 -22.32 -4.69 5.70
CA GLN A 120 -23.75 -4.92 5.74
C GLN A 120 -24.26 -5.36 4.36
N LEU A 121 -25.21 -6.30 4.34
CA LEU A 121 -25.76 -6.88 3.11
C LEU A 121 -26.25 -5.81 2.12
N LYS A 122 -26.85 -4.71 2.61
CA LYS A 122 -27.27 -3.59 1.76
C LYS A 122 -26.13 -2.96 0.96
N ASN A 123 -24.96 -2.84 1.58
CA ASN A 123 -23.78 -2.23 0.95
C ASN A 123 -23.13 -3.20 -0.03
N CYS A 124 -23.11 -4.51 0.29
CA CYS A 124 -22.67 -5.51 -0.68
C CYS A 124 -23.56 -5.56 -1.92
N ARG A 125 -24.88 -5.53 -1.76
CA ARG A 125 -25.82 -5.55 -2.89
C ARG A 125 -25.64 -4.37 -3.82
N LYS A 126 -25.37 -3.20 -3.24
CA LYS A 126 -25.06 -1.98 -3.98
C LYS A 126 -23.73 -2.11 -4.72
N ALA A 127 -22.69 -2.62 -4.04
CA ALA A 127 -21.37 -2.82 -4.64
C ALA A 127 -21.37 -3.88 -5.76
N ASP A 128 -22.09 -4.99 -5.60
CA ASP A 128 -22.26 -6.01 -6.65
C ASP A 128 -22.83 -5.38 -7.93
N ALA A 129 -23.86 -4.55 -7.79
CA ALA A 129 -24.50 -3.89 -8.91
C ALA A 129 -23.59 -2.85 -9.58
N ILE A 130 -22.93 -1.99 -8.80
CA ILE A 130 -21.97 -1.01 -9.32
C ILE A 130 -20.81 -1.71 -10.03
N ARG A 131 -20.29 -2.80 -9.44
CA ARG A 131 -19.18 -3.55 -10.01
C ARG A 131 -19.53 -4.14 -11.37
N MET A 132 -20.71 -4.75 -11.48
CA MET A 132 -21.20 -5.29 -12.75
C MET A 132 -21.38 -4.17 -13.79
N GLU A 133 -21.94 -3.03 -13.37
CA GLU A 133 -22.17 -1.90 -14.26
C GLU A 133 -20.85 -1.32 -14.81
N ILE A 134 -19.80 -1.24 -13.99
CA ILE A 134 -18.46 -0.81 -14.46
C ILE A 134 -17.93 -1.69 -15.60
N GLU A 135 -18.20 -3.01 -15.61
CA GLU A 135 -17.82 -3.88 -16.74
C GLU A 135 -18.70 -3.64 -17.97
N ASN A 136 -20.00 -3.42 -17.79
CA ASN A 136 -20.95 -3.21 -18.88
C ASN A 136 -20.67 -1.92 -19.66
N LEU A 137 -20.20 -0.87 -18.97
CA LEU A 137 -19.91 0.43 -19.55
C LEU A 137 -18.70 0.43 -20.50
N LYS A 138 -17.85 -0.61 -20.49
CA LYS A 138 -16.66 -0.74 -21.36
C LYS A 138 -15.78 0.51 -21.36
N LEU A 139 -15.55 1.04 -20.17
CA LEU A 139 -14.72 2.24 -19.94
C LEU A 139 -13.27 1.99 -20.36
N ASP A 140 -12.56 3.05 -20.77
CA ASP A 140 -11.12 2.99 -20.96
C ASP A 140 -10.40 2.66 -19.64
N GLU A 141 -9.12 2.28 -19.71
CA GLU A 141 -8.36 1.79 -18.56
C GLU A 141 -8.36 2.79 -17.38
N VAL A 142 -8.19 4.09 -17.66
CA VAL A 142 -8.09 5.13 -16.65
C VAL A 142 -9.45 5.42 -16.04
N THR A 143 -10.48 5.63 -16.87
CA THR A 143 -11.84 5.88 -16.37
C THR A 143 -12.37 4.69 -15.57
N ARG A 144 -12.07 3.45 -16.01
CA ARG A 144 -12.37 2.24 -15.24
C ARG A 144 -11.64 2.23 -13.90
N ALA A 145 -10.35 2.56 -13.88
CA ALA A 145 -9.57 2.60 -12.65
C ALA A 145 -10.10 3.65 -11.66
N VAL A 146 -10.54 4.81 -12.14
CA VAL A 146 -11.17 5.86 -11.33
C VAL A 146 -12.47 5.37 -10.70
N ALA A 147 -13.36 4.76 -11.49
CA ALA A 147 -14.62 4.20 -10.99
C ALA A 147 -14.39 3.07 -9.96
N MET A 148 -13.43 2.18 -10.23
CA MET A 148 -13.05 1.11 -9.31
C MET A 148 -12.43 1.62 -8.01
N THR A 149 -11.55 2.63 -8.10
CA THR A 149 -10.97 3.29 -6.92
C THR A 149 -12.06 3.94 -6.07
N SER A 150 -13.02 4.62 -6.70
CA SER A 150 -14.20 5.19 -6.02
C SER A 150 -15.02 4.14 -5.29
N LEU A 151 -15.30 2.99 -5.92
CA LEU A 151 -16.05 1.90 -5.31
C LEU A 151 -15.31 1.30 -4.10
N VAL A 152 -14.00 1.09 -4.21
CA VAL A 152 -13.18 0.58 -3.09
C VAL A 152 -13.16 1.56 -1.91
N LEU A 153 -12.98 2.86 -2.18
CA LEU A 153 -13.04 3.90 -1.14
C LEU A 153 -14.42 3.96 -0.47
N ALA A 154 -15.49 3.82 -1.26
CA ALA A 154 -16.86 3.79 -0.72
C ALA A 154 -17.07 2.59 0.20
N LEU A 155 -16.61 1.39 -0.18
CA LEU A 155 -16.66 0.20 0.67
C LEU A 155 -15.83 0.35 1.95
N ASP A 156 -14.60 0.84 1.86
CA ASP A 156 -13.73 1.09 3.03
C ASP A 156 -14.35 2.11 4.01
N SER A 157 -15.22 3.00 3.53
CA SER A 157 -15.92 3.95 4.38
C SER A 157 -17.07 3.34 5.21
N VAL A 158 -17.56 2.15 4.83
CA VAL A 158 -18.71 1.46 5.42
C VAL A 158 -18.39 0.03 5.92
N ASP A 159 -17.13 -0.31 6.09
CA ASP A 159 -16.72 -1.64 6.58
C ASP A 159 -16.75 -1.77 8.11
N SER A 160 -16.82 -3.00 8.59
CA SER A 160 -16.80 -3.40 10.00
C SER A 160 -15.56 -4.24 10.34
N THR A 161 -14.38 -3.68 10.08
CA THR A 161 -13.08 -4.32 10.35
C THR A 161 -12.14 -3.44 11.16
N LEU A 162 -11.01 -4.03 11.59
CA LEU A 162 -9.88 -3.33 12.22
C LEU A 162 -8.93 -2.67 11.21
N GLY A 163 -9.31 -2.56 9.93
CA GLY A 163 -8.44 -2.04 8.87
C GLY A 163 -7.81 -3.10 7.97
N HIS A 164 -8.23 -4.36 8.09
CA HIS A 164 -7.87 -5.46 7.19
C HIS A 164 -8.99 -6.52 7.15
N TYR A 165 -8.95 -7.41 6.16
CA TYR A 165 -9.99 -8.42 5.90
C TYR A 165 -9.61 -9.86 6.27
N ALA A 166 -8.55 -10.03 7.06
CA ALA A 166 -8.16 -11.33 7.61
C ALA A 166 -8.99 -11.77 8.84
N ALA A 167 -9.65 -10.82 9.50
CA ALA A 167 -10.54 -11.05 10.62
C ALA A 167 -11.56 -9.92 10.73
N TYR A 168 -12.75 -10.22 11.27
CA TYR A 168 -13.87 -9.28 11.36
C TYR A 168 -14.30 -9.05 12.81
N LEU A 169 -14.85 -7.86 13.07
CA LEU A 169 -15.42 -7.52 14.36
C LEU A 169 -16.62 -8.44 14.67
N SER A 170 -16.82 -8.74 15.95
CA SER A 170 -18.03 -9.44 16.41
C SER A 170 -19.26 -8.54 16.36
N GLU A 171 -19.08 -7.24 16.57
CA GLU A 171 -20.13 -6.24 16.55
C GLU A 171 -19.97 -5.30 15.35
N TRP A 172 -21.09 -4.84 14.82
CA TRP A 172 -21.12 -3.89 13.71
C TRP A 172 -20.58 -2.53 14.13
N SER A 173 -19.59 -2.02 13.41
CA SER A 173 -19.08 -0.67 13.65
C SER A 173 -20.15 0.38 13.28
N PRO A 174 -20.24 1.53 13.97
CA PRO A 174 -21.26 2.55 13.70
C PRO A 174 -21.29 3.03 12.24
N ARG A 175 -20.13 3.12 11.58
CA ARG A 175 -20.06 3.54 10.17
C ARG A 175 -20.60 2.51 9.19
N SER A 176 -20.63 1.22 9.57
CA SER A 176 -21.16 0.18 8.68
C SER A 176 -22.66 0.33 8.39
N TYR A 177 -23.38 1.06 9.24
CA TYR A 177 -24.80 1.37 9.06
C TYR A 177 -25.06 2.47 8.02
N LYS A 178 -24.03 3.19 7.57
CA LYS A 178 -24.16 4.17 6.49
C LYS A 178 -24.37 3.45 5.16
N ASP A 179 -24.97 4.16 4.21
CA ASP A 179 -25.11 3.67 2.84
C ASP A 179 -23.80 3.83 2.09
N LEU A 180 -23.49 2.85 1.23
CA LEU A 180 -22.39 2.95 0.29
C LEU A 180 -22.68 4.06 -0.74
N VAL A 181 -21.82 5.06 -0.77
CA VAL A 181 -21.89 6.19 -1.71
C VAL A 181 -20.52 6.40 -2.33
N LEU A 182 -20.45 6.28 -3.66
CA LEU A 182 -19.25 6.60 -4.43
C LEU A 182 -18.99 8.10 -4.38
N LYS A 183 -17.72 8.47 -4.27
CA LYS A 183 -17.22 9.83 -4.39
C LYS A 183 -16.13 9.85 -5.45
N ILE A 184 -16.02 10.94 -6.20
CA ILE A 184 -14.88 11.13 -7.09
C ILE A 184 -13.61 11.08 -6.21
N PRO A 185 -12.63 10.20 -6.52
CA PRO A 185 -11.36 10.18 -5.79
C PRO A 185 -10.69 11.57 -5.83
N LYS A 186 -9.77 11.85 -4.92
CA LYS A 186 -8.99 13.10 -4.90
C LYS A 186 -7.95 13.11 -6.02
N LEU A 187 -8.44 13.11 -7.26
CA LEU A 187 -7.66 13.11 -8.49
C LEU A 187 -6.85 14.40 -8.61
N PHE A 188 -5.85 14.32 -9.46
CA PHE A 188 -5.01 15.43 -9.88
C PHE A 188 -4.50 15.13 -11.28
N VAL A 189 -4.13 16.17 -12.01
CA VAL A 189 -3.39 16.04 -13.26
C VAL A 189 -1.92 16.22 -12.94
N SER A 190 -1.13 15.16 -13.09
CA SER A 190 0.32 15.24 -12.94
C SER A 190 0.96 15.80 -14.21
N GLU A 191 2.03 16.58 -14.08
CA GLU A 191 2.87 16.99 -15.21
C GLU A 191 4.00 15.99 -15.50
N GLY A 192 4.25 15.03 -14.59
CA GLY A 192 5.30 14.02 -14.73
C GLY A 192 4.97 12.94 -15.74
N ASP A 193 6.02 12.31 -16.27
CA ASP A 193 5.90 11.10 -17.08
C ASP A 193 5.77 9.87 -16.17
N ASN A 194 4.57 9.66 -15.65
CA ASN A 194 4.30 8.59 -14.69
C ASN A 194 4.08 7.25 -15.37
N CYS A 195 4.56 6.19 -14.73
CA CYS A 195 4.39 4.81 -15.16
C CYS A 195 3.77 3.96 -14.04
N VAL A 196 2.95 2.97 -14.39
CA VAL A 196 2.30 2.07 -13.43
C VAL A 196 2.60 0.63 -13.80
N LEU A 197 3.18 -0.11 -12.86
CA LEU A 197 3.56 -1.50 -13.00
C LEU A 197 2.84 -2.36 -11.96
N GLN A 198 2.64 -3.64 -12.31
CA GLN A 198 2.17 -4.66 -11.39
C GLN A 198 3.05 -5.91 -11.52
N ASN A 199 4.22 -5.92 -10.89
CA ASN A 199 5.17 -7.03 -10.96
C ASN A 199 5.88 -7.25 -9.61
N ASP A 200 6.57 -8.39 -9.51
CA ASP A 200 7.55 -8.59 -8.46
C ASP A 200 8.66 -7.53 -8.56
N ILE A 201 9.15 -7.05 -7.43
CA ILE A 201 10.13 -5.98 -7.40
C ILE A 201 11.43 -6.35 -8.14
N PHE A 202 11.85 -7.62 -8.06
CA PHE A 202 13.07 -8.07 -8.72
C PHE A 202 12.93 -8.05 -10.25
N ASP A 203 11.72 -8.19 -10.78
CA ASP A 203 11.46 -8.03 -12.22
C ASP A 203 11.43 -6.56 -12.65
N VAL A 204 11.27 -5.60 -11.72
CA VAL A 204 11.11 -4.16 -12.01
C VAL A 204 12.43 -3.43 -11.94
N ILE A 205 13.22 -3.71 -10.92
CA ILE A 205 14.50 -3.02 -10.66
C ILE A 205 15.54 -3.28 -11.77
N ASP A 206 15.34 -4.32 -12.58
CA ASP A 206 16.19 -4.64 -13.73
C ASP A 206 15.80 -3.90 -15.02
N ARG A 207 14.56 -3.42 -15.13
CA ARG A 207 14.01 -2.87 -16.39
C ARG A 207 14.51 -1.48 -16.75
N ASP A 208 14.88 -0.69 -15.75
CA ASP A 208 15.14 0.74 -15.94
C ASP A 208 16.11 1.29 -14.90
N CYS A 209 16.61 2.49 -15.14
CA CYS A 209 17.43 3.26 -14.21
C CYS A 209 16.61 4.40 -13.58
N TYR A 210 16.86 4.68 -12.31
CA TYR A 210 16.14 5.70 -11.54
C TYR A 210 17.12 6.67 -10.85
N ASP A 211 16.69 7.91 -10.63
CA ASP A 211 17.47 8.83 -9.78
C ASP A 211 17.28 8.47 -8.30
N LEU A 212 16.06 8.06 -7.93
CA LEU A 212 15.70 7.59 -6.59
C LEU A 212 14.81 6.35 -6.67
N ALA A 213 15.12 5.30 -5.89
CA ALA A 213 14.19 4.23 -5.60
C ALA A 213 13.76 4.27 -4.13
N TYR A 214 12.46 4.35 -3.88
CA TYR A 214 11.83 4.23 -2.58
C TYR A 214 11.34 2.80 -2.36
N PHE A 215 11.76 2.20 -1.24
CA PHE A 215 11.36 0.85 -0.86
C PHE A 215 10.74 0.82 0.53
N ASP A 216 9.53 0.26 0.61
CA ASP A 216 8.82 -0.07 1.84
C ASP A 216 8.30 -1.51 1.76
N PRO A 217 9.22 -2.51 1.73
CA PRO A 217 8.81 -3.90 1.56
C PRO A 217 7.96 -4.37 2.73
N PRO A 218 7.01 -5.30 2.53
CA PRO A 218 6.28 -5.90 3.64
C PRO A 218 7.27 -6.65 4.55
N TYR A 219 7.25 -6.34 5.84
CA TYR A 219 8.16 -6.96 6.81
C TYR A 219 7.41 -7.92 7.74
N GLY A 220 8.01 -9.11 7.92
CA GLY A 220 7.59 -10.05 8.94
C GLY A 220 7.90 -9.50 10.34
N SER A 221 7.10 -9.88 11.36
CA SER A 221 7.38 -9.49 12.74
C SER A 221 8.53 -10.26 13.35
N ASN A 222 9.31 -9.56 14.17
CA ASN A 222 10.40 -10.16 14.96
C ASN A 222 9.97 -10.86 16.26
N ASN A 223 8.67 -10.92 16.57
CA ASN A 223 8.19 -11.59 17.79
C ASN A 223 8.42 -13.11 17.75
N GLU A 224 9.53 -13.59 18.32
CA GLU A 224 9.93 -15.00 18.41
C GLU A 224 8.93 -15.86 19.21
N LYS A 225 8.14 -15.26 20.10
CA LYS A 225 7.15 -15.97 20.94
C LYS A 225 5.83 -16.27 20.21
N MET A 226 5.65 -15.78 18.99
CA MET A 226 4.45 -16.05 18.19
C MET A 226 4.74 -17.10 17.11
N PRO A 227 3.92 -18.16 17.00
CA PRO A 227 4.13 -19.18 15.99
C PRO A 227 4.07 -18.59 14.56
N PRO A 228 4.75 -19.23 13.59
CA PRO A 228 4.83 -18.79 12.19
C PRO A 228 3.49 -18.76 11.44
N SER A 229 2.37 -19.06 12.08
CA SER A 229 1.01 -18.98 11.52
C SER A 229 0.51 -17.53 11.37
N ARG A 230 1.39 -16.62 10.92
CA ARG A 230 1.02 -15.24 10.65
C ARG A 230 0.34 -15.17 9.29
N VAL A 231 -0.85 -14.57 9.30
CA VAL A 231 -1.49 -14.07 8.10
C VAL A 231 -0.53 -13.10 7.41
N ARG A 232 -0.05 -13.45 6.22
CA ARG A 232 0.89 -12.61 5.44
C ARG A 232 0.18 -11.38 4.87
N TYR A 233 0.97 -10.38 4.50
CA TYR A 233 0.46 -9.07 4.07
C TYR A 233 -0.60 -9.16 2.96
N ASN A 234 -0.36 -10.00 1.95
CA ASN A 234 -1.27 -10.21 0.83
C ASN A 234 -2.69 -10.67 1.27
N SER A 235 -2.77 -11.41 2.38
CA SER A 235 -4.04 -11.87 2.94
C SER A 235 -4.88 -10.75 3.60
N TYR A 236 -4.31 -9.59 3.92
CA TYR A 236 -5.07 -8.51 4.58
C TYR A 236 -6.05 -7.82 3.64
N TYR A 237 -5.79 -7.80 2.34
CA TYR A 237 -6.55 -7.01 1.38
C TYR A 237 -7.13 -7.86 0.23
N HIS A 238 -7.27 -9.17 0.48
CA HIS A 238 -7.74 -10.15 -0.51
C HIS A 238 -9.10 -9.79 -1.13
N ILE A 239 -10.01 -9.15 -0.38
CA ILE A 239 -11.33 -8.73 -0.90
C ILE A 239 -11.18 -7.71 -2.02
N TRP A 240 -10.22 -6.79 -1.94
CA TRP A 240 -9.97 -5.83 -3.02
C TRP A 240 -9.49 -6.52 -4.28
N LYS A 241 -8.71 -7.60 -4.17
CA LYS A 241 -8.34 -8.41 -5.33
C LYS A 241 -9.59 -8.98 -6.01
N SER A 242 -10.52 -9.57 -5.25
CA SER A 242 -11.76 -10.10 -5.82
C SER A 242 -12.63 -9.00 -6.45
N LEU A 243 -12.75 -7.87 -5.76
CA LEU A 243 -13.53 -6.76 -6.28
C LEU A 243 -12.93 -6.20 -7.57
N ILE A 244 -11.61 -6.02 -7.66
CA ILE A 244 -10.95 -5.49 -8.87
C ILE A 244 -11.04 -6.48 -10.04
N LEU A 245 -10.73 -7.76 -9.78
CA LEU A 245 -10.74 -8.80 -10.81
C LEU A 245 -12.16 -9.22 -11.22
N ASN A 246 -13.16 -8.95 -10.38
CA ASN A 246 -14.53 -9.46 -10.54
C ASN A 246 -14.57 -10.98 -10.75
N ASP A 247 -13.72 -11.68 -10.00
CA ASP A 247 -13.62 -13.13 -10.03
C ASP A 247 -14.35 -13.76 -8.83
N ASN A 248 -14.58 -15.07 -8.93
CA ASN A 248 -15.24 -15.87 -7.91
C ASN A 248 -14.28 -16.96 -7.41
N PRO A 249 -13.18 -16.58 -6.72
CA PRO A 249 -12.18 -17.54 -6.28
C PRO A 249 -12.77 -18.51 -5.24
N PRO A 250 -12.23 -19.72 -5.13
CA PRO A 250 -12.54 -20.58 -3.99
C PRO A 250 -12.08 -19.90 -2.70
N LEU A 251 -12.88 -20.03 -1.65
CA LEU A 251 -12.69 -19.34 -0.36
C LEU A 251 -12.44 -20.34 0.77
N PHE A 252 -11.72 -19.90 1.80
CA PHE A 252 -11.38 -20.71 2.96
C PHE A 252 -11.45 -19.96 4.29
N GLY A 253 -11.63 -20.74 5.36
CA GLY A 253 -11.62 -20.28 6.74
C GLY A 253 -12.80 -19.38 7.10
N LYS A 254 -12.88 -18.98 8.37
CA LYS A 254 -14.02 -18.21 8.91
C LYS A 254 -14.17 -16.80 8.32
N ALA A 255 -13.10 -16.25 7.77
CA ALA A 255 -13.09 -14.92 7.14
C ALA A 255 -13.30 -15.00 5.63
N ASN A 256 -13.64 -16.18 5.06
CA ASN A 256 -13.82 -16.35 3.62
C ASN A 256 -12.65 -15.74 2.81
N ARG A 257 -11.41 -16.05 3.21
CA ARG A 257 -10.21 -15.59 2.49
C ARG A 257 -10.11 -16.33 1.17
N ARG A 258 -9.52 -15.71 0.14
CA ARG A 258 -9.25 -16.39 -1.13
C ARG A 258 -8.23 -17.51 -0.92
N GLU A 259 -8.44 -18.69 -1.49
CA GLU A 259 -7.48 -19.81 -1.42
C GLU A 259 -6.08 -19.42 -1.91
N ASP A 260 -6.00 -18.58 -2.94
CA ASP A 260 -4.74 -18.06 -3.50
C ASP A 260 -4.06 -17.00 -2.61
N SER A 261 -4.66 -16.61 -1.48
CA SER A 261 -4.06 -15.71 -0.49
C SER A 261 -3.47 -16.45 0.70
N ARG A 262 -3.46 -17.79 0.71
CA ARG A 262 -2.86 -18.57 1.80
C ARG A 262 -1.38 -18.27 1.98
N ASP A 263 -0.94 -18.41 3.23
CA ASP A 263 0.39 -17.99 3.65
C ASP A 263 1.52 -18.85 3.05
N ASP A 264 1.23 -20.08 2.63
CA ASP A 264 2.13 -21.01 1.93
C ASP A 264 2.14 -20.82 0.40
N VAL A 265 1.13 -20.14 -0.16
CA VAL A 265 0.98 -19.94 -1.61
C VAL A 265 1.49 -18.57 -2.05
N ALA A 266 1.18 -17.52 -1.30
CA ALA A 266 1.36 -16.13 -1.76
C ALA A 266 2.11 -15.26 -0.75
N GLY A 267 3.26 -15.75 -0.33
CA GLY A 267 4.10 -15.09 0.65
C GLY A 267 5.27 -14.30 0.04
N SER A 268 5.51 -13.11 0.58
CA SER A 268 6.68 -12.31 0.21
C SER A 268 7.96 -12.87 0.81
N VAL A 269 9.06 -12.85 0.05
CA VAL A 269 10.41 -13.18 0.55
C VAL A 269 10.86 -12.22 1.66
N PHE A 270 10.34 -10.99 1.67
CA PHE A 270 10.61 -9.98 2.70
C PHE A 270 9.87 -10.24 4.03
N GLU A 271 8.87 -11.13 4.02
CA GLU A 271 8.14 -11.58 5.21
C GLU A 271 8.63 -12.94 5.73
N GLU A 272 9.58 -13.58 5.03
CA GLU A 272 10.05 -14.93 5.33
C GLU A 272 10.71 -15.00 6.71
N TYR A 273 10.30 -15.99 7.49
CA TYR A 273 10.75 -16.18 8.87
C TYR A 273 11.85 -17.22 9.00
N ARG A 274 12.02 -18.05 7.96
CA ARG A 274 13.06 -19.05 7.91
C ARG A 274 14.42 -18.40 7.75
N ARG A 275 15.40 -19.05 8.37
CA ARG A 275 16.82 -18.80 8.15
C ARG A 275 17.32 -19.75 7.07
N ASP A 276 18.36 -19.35 6.38
CA ASP A 276 19.09 -20.23 5.49
C ASP A 276 20.06 -21.16 6.24
N ASP A 277 20.80 -21.96 5.48
CA ASP A 277 21.78 -22.92 5.99
C ASP A 277 22.95 -22.26 6.77
N GLN A 278 23.13 -20.95 6.64
CA GLN A 278 24.16 -20.16 7.32
C GLN A 278 23.59 -19.45 8.57
N GLY A 279 22.31 -19.64 8.88
CA GLY A 279 21.64 -19.08 10.05
C GLY A 279 21.19 -17.63 9.88
N ALA A 280 21.27 -17.05 8.69
CA ALA A 280 20.80 -15.70 8.38
C ALA A 280 19.34 -15.71 7.91
N PHE A 281 18.56 -14.68 8.24
CA PHE A 281 17.17 -14.60 7.78
C PHE A 281 17.09 -14.37 6.26
N ILE A 282 16.24 -15.15 5.57
CA ILE A 282 16.05 -15.02 4.12
C ILE A 282 15.55 -13.61 3.73
N ALA A 283 14.72 -12.99 4.58
CA ALA A 283 14.25 -11.62 4.37
C ALA A 283 15.40 -10.60 4.32
N ILE A 284 16.42 -10.76 5.16
CA ILE A 284 17.59 -9.86 5.23
C ILE A 284 18.41 -9.99 3.95
N LYS A 285 18.67 -11.23 3.49
CA LYS A 285 19.32 -11.46 2.20
C LYS A 285 18.54 -10.88 1.03
N SER A 286 17.21 -10.95 1.09
CA SER A 286 16.33 -10.39 0.05
C SER A 286 16.41 -8.86 0.02
N ILE A 287 16.50 -8.19 1.18
CA ILE A 287 16.74 -6.74 1.26
C ILE A 287 18.11 -6.40 0.68
N GLY A 288 19.16 -7.14 1.04
CA GLY A 288 20.51 -6.93 0.47
C GLY A 288 20.54 -7.08 -1.04
N LYS A 289 19.94 -8.15 -1.56
CA LYS A 289 19.75 -8.37 -3.00
C LYS A 289 19.02 -7.20 -3.67
N LEU A 290 17.91 -6.76 -3.07
CA LEU A 290 17.11 -5.63 -3.59
C LEU A 290 17.96 -4.36 -3.69
N LEU A 291 18.70 -3.99 -2.63
CA LEU A 291 19.55 -2.80 -2.65
C LEU A 291 20.69 -2.94 -3.67
N SER A 292 21.34 -4.10 -3.74
CA SER A 292 22.48 -4.33 -4.64
C SER A 292 22.08 -4.34 -6.11
N GLU A 293 20.95 -4.95 -6.47
CA GLU A 293 20.51 -5.10 -7.87
C GLU A 293 19.80 -3.86 -8.40
N THR A 294 19.23 -3.02 -7.53
CA THR A 294 18.50 -1.83 -7.95
C THR A 294 19.38 -0.84 -8.70
N LYS A 295 19.04 -0.55 -9.96
CA LYS A 295 19.70 0.47 -10.78
C LYS A 295 19.18 1.86 -10.43
N ALA A 296 19.63 2.41 -9.30
CA ALA A 296 19.29 3.77 -8.89
C ALA A 296 20.49 4.51 -8.29
N ARG A 297 20.59 5.83 -8.52
CA ARG A 297 21.63 6.65 -7.87
C ARG A 297 21.41 6.71 -6.35
N TYR A 298 20.18 7.01 -5.93
CA TYR A 298 19.77 7.02 -4.54
C TYR A 298 18.77 5.90 -4.25
N ILE A 299 18.88 5.29 -3.07
CA ILE A 299 17.84 4.41 -2.55
C ILE A 299 17.40 4.92 -1.18
N LEU A 300 16.08 5.05 -1.01
CA LEU A 300 15.45 5.36 0.26
C LEU A 300 14.70 4.11 0.75
N LEU A 301 15.22 3.48 1.80
CA LEU A 301 14.59 2.32 2.44
C LEU A 301 13.82 2.77 3.69
N SER A 302 12.52 2.44 3.74
CA SER A 302 11.70 2.49 4.95
C SER A 302 11.70 1.13 5.62
N TYR A 303 11.92 1.11 6.93
CA TYR A 303 11.88 -0.14 7.70
C TYR A 303 11.42 0.10 9.14
N SER A 304 10.55 -0.77 9.65
CA SER A 304 10.07 -0.69 11.03
C SER A 304 10.97 -1.46 12.00
N SER A 305 11.17 -0.94 13.21
CA SER A 305 11.84 -1.66 14.31
C SER A 305 11.14 -2.96 14.73
N GLY A 306 9.88 -3.15 14.32
CA GLY A 306 9.16 -4.42 14.50
C GLY A 306 9.51 -5.50 13.46
N GLY A 307 10.28 -5.14 12.43
CA GLY A 307 10.75 -6.06 11.38
C GLY A 307 11.83 -7.01 11.86
N ARG A 308 12.08 -8.08 11.09
CA ARG A 308 13.04 -9.14 11.43
C ARG A 308 14.50 -8.69 11.41
N ALA A 309 14.85 -7.77 10.51
CA ALA A 309 16.21 -7.27 10.41
C ALA A 309 16.53 -6.39 11.61
N THR A 310 17.67 -6.64 12.27
CA THR A 310 18.19 -5.71 13.26
C THR A 310 18.71 -4.45 12.58
N LYS A 311 18.90 -3.41 13.38
CA LYS A 311 19.47 -2.15 12.93
C LYS A 311 20.89 -2.35 12.41
N GLU A 312 21.68 -3.17 13.09
CA GLU A 312 23.06 -3.48 12.73
C GLU A 312 23.13 -4.24 11.39
N GLU A 313 22.27 -5.23 11.20
CA GLU A 313 22.19 -6.00 9.95
C GLU A 313 21.84 -5.10 8.75
N LEU A 314 20.87 -4.19 8.92
CA LEU A 314 20.52 -3.24 7.85
C LEU A 314 21.67 -2.28 7.55
N TYR A 315 22.38 -1.81 8.56
CA TYR A 315 23.52 -0.91 8.37
C TYR A 315 24.66 -1.60 7.61
N ASP A 316 24.97 -2.85 7.95
CA ASP A 316 25.99 -3.63 7.27
C ASP A 316 25.64 -3.85 5.79
N ILE A 317 24.38 -4.19 5.50
CA ILE A 317 23.90 -4.34 4.11
C ILE A 317 24.02 -3.03 3.33
N ILE A 318 23.62 -1.92 3.95
CA ILE A 318 23.65 -0.60 3.30
C ILE A 318 25.10 -0.23 2.97
N ASN A 319 26.04 -0.40 3.89
CA ASN A 319 27.47 -0.09 3.66
C ASN A 319 28.15 -1.00 2.65
N GLN A 320 27.68 -2.25 2.50
CA GLN A 320 28.15 -3.14 1.44
C GLN A 320 27.66 -2.70 0.06
N THR A 321 26.53 -2.00 0.00
CA THR A 321 25.89 -1.58 -1.26
C THR A 321 26.29 -0.18 -1.70
N GLY A 322 26.48 0.74 -0.76
CA GLY A 322 26.74 2.14 -1.05
C GLY A 322 27.06 2.95 0.19
N LYS A 323 27.05 4.27 0.05
CA LYS A 323 27.30 5.20 1.15
C LYS A 323 25.98 5.64 1.77
N LEU A 324 25.82 5.45 3.08
CA LEU A 324 24.72 6.06 3.81
C LEU A 324 24.87 7.59 3.80
N VAL A 325 23.87 8.29 3.24
CA VAL A 325 23.85 9.75 3.11
C VAL A 325 23.10 10.38 4.28
N ARG A 326 21.90 9.87 4.58
CA ARG A 326 21.04 10.35 5.67
C ARG A 326 20.28 9.20 6.32
N ALA A 327 19.91 9.44 7.56
CA ALA A 327 19.33 8.50 8.50
C ALA A 327 18.29 9.22 9.34
N VAL A 328 17.05 8.73 9.39
CA VAL A 328 16.01 9.31 10.24
C VAL A 328 15.29 8.20 11.01
N GLU A 329 15.16 8.38 12.32
CA GLU A 329 14.31 7.57 13.20
C GLU A 329 13.04 8.34 13.56
N ILE A 330 11.88 7.66 13.52
CA ILE A 330 10.54 8.24 13.72
C ILE A 330 9.77 7.43 14.78
N ASP A 331 9.36 8.05 15.89
CA ASP A 331 8.60 7.42 17.00
C ASP A 331 7.07 7.54 16.77
N TYR A 332 6.37 6.40 16.58
CA TYR A 332 4.93 6.37 16.32
C TYR A 332 4.05 6.84 17.49
N ARG A 333 4.50 6.79 18.75
CA ARG A 333 3.66 7.11 19.92
C ARG A 333 3.52 8.61 20.18
N ARG A 334 4.38 9.45 19.58
CA ARG A 334 4.36 10.90 19.75
C ARG A 334 4.04 11.56 18.41
N ASN A 335 2.75 11.62 18.06
CA ASN A 335 2.24 12.61 17.09
C ASN A 335 2.31 14.04 17.67
N ALA A 336 3.49 14.44 18.12
CA ALA A 336 3.82 15.78 18.61
C ALA A 336 5.33 15.98 18.42
N MET A 337 5.71 16.64 17.32
CA MET A 337 6.89 17.51 17.09
C MET A 337 8.25 17.30 17.81
N SER A 338 8.55 16.20 18.51
CA SER A 338 9.75 16.13 19.34
C SER A 338 10.37 14.74 19.37
N THR A 339 11.10 14.39 18.31
CA THR A 339 12.52 13.96 18.34
C THR A 339 12.87 13.35 16.99
N MET A 340 12.99 14.18 15.97
CA MET A 340 13.66 13.81 14.72
C MET A 340 15.17 13.93 14.98
N ARG A 341 15.93 12.85 14.78
CA ARG A 341 17.38 12.86 14.95
C ARG A 341 18.03 12.66 13.59
N TRP A 342 18.49 13.76 13.00
CA TRP A 342 19.41 13.72 11.87
C TRP A 342 20.79 13.41 12.41
N THR A 343 21.28 12.21 12.20
CA THR A 343 22.61 11.85 12.68
C THR A 343 23.39 11.12 11.60
N ASN A 344 24.69 11.44 11.50
CA ASN A 344 25.64 10.63 10.75
C ASN A 344 26.16 9.44 11.59
N GLU A 345 25.83 9.41 12.89
CA GLU A 345 26.13 8.33 13.84
C GLU A 345 24.85 7.97 14.63
N TRP A 346 24.53 6.68 14.71
CA TRP A 346 23.20 6.23 15.14
C TRP A 346 23.12 5.97 16.66
N ILE A 347 22.10 6.50 17.33
CA ILE A 347 21.84 6.27 18.76
C ILE A 347 20.90 5.06 18.94
N ASN A 348 21.11 4.24 19.97
CA ASN A 348 20.22 3.13 20.33
C ASN A 348 18.99 3.62 21.08
N SER A 349 17.80 3.21 20.64
CA SER A 349 16.54 3.47 21.35
C SER A 349 16.00 2.19 21.97
N ASP A 350 16.02 2.12 23.30
CA ASP A 350 15.48 0.99 24.05
C ASP A 350 13.94 0.95 23.98
N GLY A 351 13.39 -0.08 23.34
CA GLY A 351 12.04 -0.58 23.65
C GLY A 351 10.82 0.12 23.01
N LYS A 352 10.98 0.84 21.89
CA LYS A 352 9.85 1.48 21.17
C LYS A 352 9.69 0.99 19.72
N TYR A 353 8.43 0.97 19.26
CA TYR A 353 8.11 0.76 17.84
C TYR A 353 8.43 2.07 17.08
N CYS A 354 9.52 2.07 16.34
CA CYS A 354 10.01 3.18 15.53
C CYS A 354 9.97 2.80 14.04
N GLU A 355 9.84 3.78 13.16
CA GLU A 355 10.16 3.65 11.74
C GLU A 355 11.54 4.26 11.48
N TYR A 356 12.31 3.64 10.60
CA TYR A 356 13.58 4.15 10.13
C TYR A 356 13.50 4.45 8.63
N LEU A 357 14.07 5.58 8.23
CA LEU A 357 14.32 5.95 6.85
C LEU A 357 15.84 6.00 6.62
N PHE A 358 16.33 5.18 5.69
CA PHE A 358 17.73 5.11 5.30
C PHE A 358 17.87 5.61 3.87
N LEU A 359 18.53 6.75 3.68
CA LEU A 359 18.90 7.25 2.36
C LEU A 359 20.35 6.89 2.09
N LEU A 360 20.58 6.06 1.07
CA LEU A 360 21.90 5.70 0.57
C LEU A 360 22.13 6.23 -0.85
N GLU A 361 23.38 6.52 -1.17
CA GLU A 361 23.88 6.79 -2.52
C GLU A 361 24.68 5.56 -2.97
N LYS A 362 24.29 4.95 -4.09
CA LYS A 362 25.02 3.81 -4.66
C LYS A 362 26.36 4.27 -5.23
N ILE A 363 27.39 3.44 -5.03
CA ILE A 363 28.76 3.67 -5.51
C ILE A 363 28.89 3.27 -6.98
#